data_AF-A0A350J0N4-F1
#
_entry.id   AF-A0A350J0N4-F1
#
_cell.length_a   1.000
_cell.length_b   1.000
_cell.length_c   1.000
_cell.angle_alpha   90.00
_cell.angle_beta   90.00
_cell.angle_gamma   90.00
#
_symmetry.space_group_name_H-M   'P 1'
#
loop_
_entity.id
_entity.type
_entity.pdbx_description
1 polymer ?
#
loop_
_entity_poly.entity_id
_entity_poly.type
_entity_poly.pdbx_seq_one_letter_code
_entity_poly.pdbx_strand_id
1 'polypeptide(L)' 'MSEELDNTALVTSYETILSELGEDLDREGLHNTPMRAAKAMRAITRGYGQSLDDIVNGAVFESGTD' A
#
# COMPACT_ATOMS: atom_id res chain seq x y z
N MET A 1 0.13 -10.75 -12.01
CA MET A 1 -1.11 -10.39 -12.72
C MET A 1 -2.17 -9.82 -11.78
N SER A 2 -2.43 -10.42 -10.60
CA SER A 2 -3.36 -9.88 -9.59
C SER A 2 -2.90 -8.58 -8.93
N GLU A 3 -1.62 -8.44 -8.56
CA GLU A 3 -1.08 -7.19 -7.98
C GLU A 3 -1.13 -5.99 -8.93
N GLU A 4 -1.04 -6.23 -10.23
CA GLU A 4 -1.01 -5.17 -11.25
C GLU A 4 -2.40 -4.62 -11.55
N LEU A 5 -3.42 -5.49 -11.60
CA LEU A 5 -4.84 -5.11 -11.69
C LEU A 5 -5.31 -4.32 -10.46
N ASP A 6 -4.84 -4.73 -9.28
CA ASP A 6 -5.18 -4.07 -8.02
C ASP A 6 -4.50 -2.69 -7.92
N ASN A 7 -3.32 -2.53 -8.55
CA ASN A 7 -2.64 -1.23 -8.62
C ASN A 7 -3.47 -0.20 -9.40
N THR A 8 -4.17 -0.62 -10.45
CA THR A 8 -5.05 0.29 -11.23
C THR A 8 -6.30 0.70 -10.44
N ALA A 9 -6.95 -0.21 -9.72
CA ALA A 9 -8.21 0.08 -9.04
C ALA A 9 -8.07 1.12 -7.91
N LEU A 10 -7.03 1.01 -7.08
CA LEU A 10 -6.77 1.99 -6.02
C LEU A 10 -6.36 3.36 -6.60
N VAL A 11 -5.59 3.37 -7.70
CA VAL A 11 -5.21 4.61 -8.38
C VAL A 11 -6.45 5.36 -8.87
N THR A 12 -7.34 4.68 -9.61
CA THR A 12 -8.60 5.27 -10.09
C THR A 12 -9.51 5.72 -8.94
N SER A 13 -9.50 4.98 -7.82
CA SER A 13 -10.25 5.39 -6.62
C SER A 13 -9.71 6.70 -6.03
N TYR A 14 -8.39 6.87 -5.98
CA TYR A 14 -7.79 8.13 -5.53
C TYR A 14 -7.99 9.29 -6.51
N GLU A 15 -8.00 9.04 -7.81
CA GLU A 15 -8.42 10.04 -8.81
C GLU A 15 -9.84 10.53 -8.53
N THR A 16 -10.76 9.58 -8.30
CA THR A 16 -12.17 9.87 -7.97
C THR A 16 -12.28 10.71 -6.70
N ILE A 17 -11.57 10.33 -5.63
CA ILE A 17 -11.57 11.09 -4.36
C ILE A 17 -11.08 12.54 -4.59
N LEU A 18 -10.00 12.74 -5.35
CA LEU A 18 -9.49 14.08 -5.62
C LEU A 18 -10.49 14.92 -6.43
N SER A 19 -11.13 14.32 -7.44
CA SER A 19 -12.19 14.98 -8.22
C SER A 19 -13.40 15.34 -7.35
N GLU A 20 -13.83 14.46 -6.45
CA GLU A 20 -14.95 14.72 -5.52
C GLU A 20 -14.64 15.84 -4.51
N LEU A 21 -13.36 16.03 -4.17
CA LEU A 21 -12.89 17.14 -3.34
C LEU A 21 -12.80 18.47 -4.11
N GLY A 22 -13.03 18.47 -5.43
CA GLY A 22 -12.91 19.65 -6.28
C GLY A 22 -11.47 20.03 -6.62
N GLU A 23 -10.51 19.11 -6.48
CA GLU A 23 -9.13 19.35 -6.89
C GLU A 23 -8.99 19.26 -8.43
N ASP A 24 -8.04 20.03 -8.95
CA ASP A 24 -7.65 19.99 -10.35
C ASP A 24 -6.61 18.89 -10.60
N LEU A 25 -7.01 17.81 -11.27
CA LEU A 25 -6.11 16.70 -11.59
C LEU A 25 -5.04 17.06 -12.62
N ASP A 26 -5.19 18.14 -13.40
CA ASP A 26 -4.18 18.64 -14.34
C ASP A 26 -3.13 19.54 -13.64
N ARG A 27 -3.27 19.76 -12.33
CA ARG A 27 -2.24 20.41 -11.53
C ARG A 27 -1.00 19.51 -11.48
N GLU A 28 0.15 20.04 -11.88
CA GLU A 28 1.43 19.30 -11.93
C GLU A 28 1.71 18.49 -10.64
N GLY A 29 1.44 19.09 -9.47
CA GLY A 29 1.64 18.45 -8.16
C GLY A 29 0.69 17.28 -7.85
N LEU A 30 -0.37 17.09 -8.63
CA LEU A 30 -1.38 16.05 -8.45
C LEU A 30 -1.30 14.91 -9.45
N HIS A 31 -0.61 15.07 -10.59
CA HIS A 31 -0.49 14.03 -11.62
C HIS A 31 -0.06 12.66 -11.04
N ASN A 32 0.90 12.68 -10.13
CA ASN A 32 1.42 11.46 -9.50
C ASN A 32 0.80 11.16 -8.12
N THR A 33 -0.12 12.00 -7.63
CA THR A 33 -0.72 11.82 -6.30
C THR A 33 -1.55 10.55 -6.19
N PRO A 34 -2.41 10.18 -7.16
CA PRO A 34 -3.16 8.92 -7.10
C PRO A 34 -2.27 7.69 -6.95
N MET A 35 -1.20 7.61 -7.76
CA MET A 35 -0.20 6.53 -7.69
C MET A 35 0.53 6.50 -6.34
N ARG A 36 0.99 7.66 -5.84
CA ARG A 36 1.67 7.75 -4.54
C ARG A 36 0.75 7.35 -3.40
N ALA A 37 -0.51 7.78 -3.43
CA ALA A 37 -1.50 7.46 -2.42
C ALA A 37 -1.85 5.96 -2.43
N ALA A 38 -2.06 5.37 -3.60
CA ALA A 38 -2.28 3.92 -3.74
C ALA A 38 -1.09 3.10 -3.18
N LYS A 39 0.14 3.49 -3.50
CA LYS A 39 1.35 2.85 -2.97
C LYS A 39 1.47 3.01 -1.46
N ALA A 40 1.18 4.20 -0.93
CA ALA A 40 1.21 4.45 0.51
C ALA A 40 0.17 3.60 1.24
N MET A 41 -1.06 3.53 0.71
CA MET A 41 -2.15 2.72 1.26
C MET A 41 -1.75 1.25 1.35
N ARG A 42 -1.19 0.68 0.28
CA ARG A 42 -0.65 -0.70 0.31
C ARG A 42 0.44 -0.87 1.34
N ALA A 43 1.37 0.07 1.42
CA ALA A 43 2.50 -0.04 2.34
C ALA A 43 2.04 -0.06 3.81
N ILE A 44 1.02 0.72 4.17
CA ILE A 44 0.48 0.76 5.54
C ILE A 44 -0.47 -0.41 5.84
N THR A 45 -1.10 -1.01 4.82
CA THR A 45 -1.99 -2.18 4.99
C THR A 45 -1.30 -3.52 4.67
N ARG A 46 -0.02 -3.53 4.32
CA ARG A 46 0.73 -4.73 3.89
C ARG A 46 0.63 -5.90 4.87
N GLY A 47 0.48 -5.62 6.17
CA GLY A 47 0.39 -6.63 7.22
C GLY A 47 -0.74 -7.65 7.02
N TYR A 48 -1.83 -7.28 6.35
CA TYR A 48 -2.91 -8.25 6.06
C TYR A 48 -2.49 -9.39 5.14
N GLY A 49 -1.47 -9.17 4.29
CA GLY A 49 -0.91 -10.18 3.40
C GLY A 49 0.35 -10.86 3.94
N GLN A 50 0.75 -10.58 5.18
CA GLN A 50 1.97 -11.17 5.76
C GLN A 50 1.64 -12.38 6.63
N SER A 51 2.50 -13.40 6.57
CA SER A 51 2.48 -14.54 7.47
C SER A 51 3.44 -14.33 8.64
N LEU A 52 3.03 -14.73 9.84
CA LEU A 52 3.94 -14.79 10.99
C LEU A 52 5.11 -15.75 10.74
N ASP A 53 4.87 -16.86 10.05
CA ASP A 53 5.90 -17.85 9.74
C ASP A 53 6.98 -17.24 8.85
N ASP A 54 6.58 -16.52 7.79
CA ASP A 54 7.50 -15.82 6.89
C ASP A 54 8.27 -14.70 7.60
N ILE A 55 7.61 -13.97 8.50
CA ILE A 55 8.23 -12.87 9.25
C ILE A 55 9.24 -13.40 10.27
N VAL A 56 8.87 -14.44 11.02
CA VAL A 56 9.72 -15.04 12.05
C VAL A 56 10.89 -15.80 11.41
N ASN A 57 10.66 -16.43 10.26
CA ASN A 57 11.67 -17.14 9.48
C ASN A 57 12.52 -18.10 10.34
N GLY A 58 11.87 -18.80 11.27
CA GLY A 58 12.54 -19.73 12.18
C GLY A 58 13.56 -19.10 13.15
N ALA A 59 13.57 -17.78 13.33
CA ALA A 59 14.48 -17.07 14.23
C ALA A 59 14.08 -17.24 15.71
N VAL A 60 14.05 -18.49 16.17
CA VAL A 60 13.73 -18.89 17.55
C VAL A 60 14.99 -19.43 18.20
N PHE A 61 15.35 -18.86 19.35
CA PHE A 61 16.57 -19.21 20.10
C PHE A 61 16.20 -19.51 21.55
N GLU A 62 16.84 -20.51 22.15
CA GLU A 62 16.71 -20.80 23.58
C GLU A 62 17.39 -19.70 24.42
N SER A 63 16.73 -19.26 25.50
CA SER A 63 17.33 -18.35 26.47
C SER A 63 18.19 -19.11 27.47
N GLY A 64 19.48 -18.76 27.58
CA GLY A 64 20.43 -19.35 28.52
C GLY A 64 20.26 -18.86 29.97
N THR A 65 19.06 -19.01 30.53
CA THR A 65 18.80 -18.81 31.95
C THR A 65 18.19 -20.09 32.51
N ASP A 66 18.98 -20.76 33.35
CA ASP A 66 18.51 -21.76 34.32
C ASP A 66 17.64 -21.10 35.42
#